data_AF-A0AAD3SMV7-F1
#
_entry.id   AF-A0AAD3SMV7-F1
#
_cell.length_a   1.000
_cell.length_b   1.000
_cell.length_c   1.000
_cell.angle_alpha   90.00
_cell.angle_beta   90.00
_cell.angle_gamma   90.00
#
_symmetry.space_group_name_H-M   'P 1'
#
loop_
_entity.id
_entity.type
_entity.pdbx_description
1 polymer ?
#
loop_
_entity_poly.entity_id
_entity_poly.type
_entity_poly.pdbx_seq_one_letter_code
_entity_poly.pdbx_strand_id
1 'polypeptide(L)'
;MDAFSNASSLSLPKFRCFDRTKYYFAAAGGTRTVVVRSSMSPVKLGASNGGMDATSSPKKIVPGSCGYVLEDVPHLSDFILDLPTYRNPLQYNPCYAAVKQYFVNDDDSVAQKIVVHKDSTRGTHFRRAGPGQRVYFESEEVQACIVTCGGLCPGLNTVIRELVCGLYHMYGVTRVLGIEGGYRGFYARNTIPLTPKSVNNIHKSGGTILGTSRGGHDTSKIVDSIQDRGINQAYIIGGDGTQRGASAIFGEIRRRGLKVAVVGIPKTIDNDIPVIDKSFGFDTAVEEAQRAINAAHVEAESVENGVGIVKLMGRYSGFIAMYATLGSRDVDCCLIPETPFYLEGPGGLFEYMEKQLKENGHMVLVIAEGAGQDLLAESIHTTDQRDASGNKLLPDVGLWISQKMKDHFKQKKMEITLKYIDPTYMIRAVPGNASDNVYCTLLAQSAVHGAMAGYTGFTVGPVNNRHAYIPFYCITEKQNKVVITDRMWARLLSSTNQPSFVCPERVKELKRVKEPRPTQLVISSLTNLCYEYGLMPDKTE
;
A
#
# COMPACT_ATOMS: atom_id res chain seq x y z
N MET A 1 7.98 -24.95 72.64
CA MET A 1 8.78 -25.08 71.41
C MET A 1 7.81 -24.99 70.23
N ASP A 2 7.02 -23.93 70.10
CA ASP A 2 7.41 -22.56 69.70
C ASP A 2 8.10 -22.54 68.35
N ALA A 3 7.42 -22.03 67.32
CA ALA A 3 7.69 -20.68 66.83
C ALA A 3 6.78 -20.27 65.65
N PHE A 4 6.49 -18.97 65.62
CA PHE A 4 5.98 -18.16 64.50
C PHE A 4 4.47 -17.99 64.31
N SER A 5 3.90 -17.22 65.25
CA SER A 5 2.99 -16.12 64.96
C SER A 5 3.77 -14.85 64.56
N ASN A 6 3.45 -14.22 63.43
CA ASN A 6 3.44 -12.75 63.29
C ASN A 6 2.87 -12.34 61.92
N ALA A 7 1.71 -11.69 61.95
CA ALA A 7 1.17 -10.94 60.82
C ALA A 7 1.44 -9.45 61.09
N SER A 8 2.16 -8.80 60.19
CA SER A 8 2.25 -7.34 60.12
C SER A 8 2.11 -6.88 58.67
N SER A 9 1.38 -5.77 58.56
CA SER A 9 0.89 -5.06 57.39
C SER A 9 1.97 -4.52 56.45
N LEU A 10 1.68 -4.49 55.14
CA LEU A 10 2.12 -3.43 54.22
C LEU A 10 1.15 -3.31 53.02
N SER A 11 0.88 -2.05 52.67
CA SER A 11 -0.25 -1.53 51.89
C SER A 11 -0.07 -1.60 50.37
N LEU A 12 -1.14 -1.96 49.65
CA LEU A 12 -1.28 -1.74 48.20
C LEU A 12 -1.81 -0.32 47.90
N PRO A 13 -1.24 0.42 46.93
CA PRO A 13 -1.68 1.78 46.62
C PRO A 13 -3.00 1.77 45.84
N LYS A 14 -4.01 2.48 46.37
CA LYS A 14 -5.26 2.83 45.68
C LYS A 14 -5.02 4.03 44.77
N PHE A 15 -5.17 3.86 43.46
CA PHE A 15 -5.28 4.99 42.53
C PHE A 15 -6.62 5.70 42.75
N ARG A 16 -6.56 6.99 43.10
CA ARG A 16 -7.71 7.86 43.35
C ARG A 16 -8.40 8.23 42.03
N CYS A 17 -9.70 7.98 41.94
CA CYS A 17 -10.60 8.70 41.05
C CYS A 17 -10.58 10.19 41.40
N PHE A 18 -10.42 11.06 40.41
CA PHE A 18 -10.66 12.49 40.59
C PHE A 18 -12.16 12.78 40.57
N ASP A 19 -12.55 13.49 41.63
CA ASP A 19 -13.89 13.89 42.00
C ASP A 19 -14.51 14.89 41.02
N ARG A 20 -15.80 14.72 40.74
CA ARG A 20 -16.66 15.62 39.97
C ARG A 20 -17.35 16.54 40.95
N THR A 21 -16.83 17.73 41.20
CA THR A 21 -17.63 18.94 41.55
C THR A 21 -16.73 20.14 41.78
N LYS A 22 -17.25 21.33 41.44
CA LYS A 22 -16.59 22.67 41.34
C LYS A 22 -15.91 22.81 39.98
N TYR A 23 -16.46 23.54 39.00
CA TYR A 23 -16.87 24.94 39.04
C TYR A 23 -18.11 25.19 38.14
N TYR A 24 -19.07 25.96 38.64
CA TYR A 24 -20.15 26.59 37.86
C TYR A 24 -20.19 28.09 38.19
N PHE A 25 -20.71 28.88 37.23
CA PHE A 25 -20.93 30.34 37.17
C PHE A 25 -19.70 31.18 36.74
N ALA A 26 -19.78 32.14 35.81
CA ALA A 26 -20.85 32.67 34.96
C ALA A 26 -20.22 33.56 33.86
N ALA A 27 -20.83 33.65 32.68
CA ALA A 27 -21.07 34.91 31.94
C ALA A 27 -21.77 34.61 30.61
N ALA A 28 -23.04 35.01 30.54
CA ALA A 28 -23.81 35.12 29.31
C ALA A 28 -23.41 36.41 28.58
N GLY A 29 -23.19 36.32 27.27
CA GLY A 29 -23.03 37.47 26.37
C GLY A 29 -23.52 37.07 24.99
N GLY A 30 -24.77 37.43 24.69
CA GLY A 30 -25.41 37.11 23.42
C GLY A 30 -24.82 37.89 22.25
N THR A 31 -24.56 37.19 21.16
CA THR A 31 -24.39 37.81 19.83
C THR A 31 -25.29 37.07 18.85
N ARG A 32 -26.30 37.80 18.36
CA ARG A 32 -27.20 37.34 17.29
C ARG A 32 -26.37 37.07 16.03
N THR A 33 -26.37 35.82 15.56
CA THR A 33 -25.88 35.51 14.22
C THR A 33 -27.06 35.56 13.26
N VAL A 34 -27.07 36.56 12.38
CA VAL A 34 -28.04 36.72 11.29
C VAL A 34 -27.74 35.66 10.24
N VAL A 35 -28.71 34.77 9.98
CA VAL A 35 -28.67 33.82 8.86
C VAL A 35 -28.94 34.59 7.57
N VAL A 36 -27.89 34.87 6.80
CA VAL A 36 -28.05 35.32 5.40
C VAL A 36 -28.13 34.07 4.52
N ARG A 37 -29.34 33.75 4.05
CA ARG A 37 -29.54 32.79 2.95
C ARG A 37 -29.05 33.46 1.67
N SER A 38 -27.95 32.98 1.08
CA SER A 38 -27.69 33.24 -0.34
C SER A 38 -28.18 32.06 -1.17
N SER A 39 -29.19 32.32 -1.99
CA SER A 39 -29.63 31.44 -3.07
C SER A 39 -28.61 31.52 -4.20
N MET A 40 -27.85 30.45 -4.45
CA MET A 40 -27.14 30.29 -5.71
C MET A 40 -27.83 29.19 -6.53
N SER A 41 -28.39 29.62 -7.66
CA SER A 41 -28.99 28.78 -8.69
C SER A 41 -27.93 27.89 -9.36
N PRO A 42 -28.28 26.69 -9.85
CA PRO A 42 -27.31 25.79 -10.48
C PRO A 42 -26.86 26.34 -11.84
N VAL A 43 -25.55 26.50 -12.00
CA VAL A 43 -24.90 26.82 -13.28
C VAL A 43 -24.94 25.58 -14.17
N LYS A 44 -25.61 25.66 -15.31
CA LYS A 44 -25.55 24.68 -16.40
C LYS A 44 -24.13 24.67 -16.99
N LEU A 45 -23.40 23.55 -16.87
CA LEU A 45 -22.23 23.31 -17.70
C LEU A 45 -22.69 22.81 -19.08
N GLY A 46 -22.34 23.59 -20.11
CA GLY A 46 -22.55 23.24 -21.51
C GLY A 46 -21.66 22.09 -21.96
N ALA A 47 -22.22 21.20 -22.78
CA ALA A 47 -21.52 20.11 -23.43
C ALA A 47 -20.54 20.66 -24.49
N SER A 48 -19.26 20.36 -24.33
CA SER A 48 -18.28 20.43 -25.42
C SER A 48 -17.90 19.01 -25.83
N ASN A 49 -18.20 18.68 -27.09
CA ASN A 49 -17.81 17.43 -27.73
C ASN A 49 -16.30 17.42 -27.98
N GLY A 50 -15.57 16.61 -27.21
CA GLY A 50 -14.19 16.22 -27.48
C GLY A 50 -14.04 14.73 -27.16
N GLY A 51 -13.52 13.94 -28.10
CA GLY A 51 -13.43 12.49 -27.99
C GLY A 51 -12.75 12.05 -26.69
N MET A 52 -13.52 11.37 -25.83
CA MET A 52 -13.03 10.81 -24.58
C MET A 52 -12.28 9.52 -24.84
N ASP A 53 -11.03 9.48 -24.38
CA ASP A 53 -10.29 8.25 -24.14
C ASP A 53 -11.07 7.39 -23.14
N ALA A 54 -11.51 6.20 -23.56
CA ALA A 54 -12.48 5.36 -22.85
C ALA A 54 -11.94 4.72 -21.56
N THR A 55 -10.73 5.08 -21.13
CA THR A 55 -9.96 4.37 -20.10
C THR A 55 -9.80 5.12 -18.78
N SER A 56 -10.07 6.42 -18.72
CA SER A 56 -9.99 7.18 -17.45
C SER A 56 -11.37 7.59 -16.96
N SER A 57 -11.79 7.05 -15.81
CA SER A 57 -12.95 7.59 -15.09
C SER A 57 -12.65 9.05 -14.66
N PRO A 58 -13.56 10.02 -14.86
CA PRO A 58 -13.39 11.39 -14.36
C PRO A 58 -13.05 11.40 -12.88
N LYS A 59 -12.03 12.21 -12.53
CA LYS A 59 -11.55 12.38 -11.17
C LYS A 59 -12.61 13.16 -10.37
N LYS A 60 -13.04 12.63 -9.23
CA LYS A 60 -13.98 13.30 -8.32
C LYS A 60 -13.19 14.15 -7.32
N ILE A 61 -12.91 15.38 -7.71
CA ILE A 61 -12.11 16.31 -6.92
C ILE A 61 -13.03 17.34 -6.27
N VAL A 62 -12.99 17.44 -4.94
CA VAL A 62 -13.78 18.40 -4.15
C VAL A 62 -12.83 19.42 -3.50
N PRO A 63 -12.77 20.67 -3.98
CA PRO A 63 -11.93 21.70 -3.37
C PRO A 63 -12.53 22.18 -2.04
N GLY A 64 -11.66 22.58 -1.12
CA GLY A 64 -12.02 23.20 0.15
C GLY A 64 -11.16 24.43 0.45
N SER A 65 -11.35 25.01 1.64
CA SER A 65 -10.60 26.18 2.08
C SER A 65 -9.10 25.88 2.24
N CYS A 66 -8.26 26.93 2.14
CA CYS A 66 -6.80 26.84 2.34
C CYS A 66 -6.08 25.82 1.44
N GLY A 67 -6.56 25.65 0.20
CA GLY A 67 -5.98 24.71 -0.76
C GLY A 67 -6.15 23.23 -0.36
N TYR A 68 -7.17 22.94 0.46
CA TYR A 68 -7.65 21.58 0.71
C TYR A 68 -8.24 21.00 -0.57
N VAL A 69 -7.89 19.75 -0.88
CA VAL A 69 -8.41 19.02 -2.02
C VAL A 69 -8.78 17.62 -1.56
N LEU A 70 -10.07 17.29 -1.55
CA LEU A 70 -10.51 15.92 -1.35
C LEU A 70 -10.53 15.21 -2.71
N GLU A 71 -9.62 14.26 -2.88
CA GLU A 71 -9.68 13.28 -3.97
C GLU A 71 -10.63 12.18 -3.54
N ASP A 72 -11.90 12.37 -3.86
CA ASP A 72 -12.98 11.50 -3.40
C ASP A 72 -13.16 10.28 -4.31
N VAL A 73 -13.76 9.24 -3.76
CA VAL A 73 -14.06 8.00 -4.47
C VAL A 73 -15.42 8.07 -5.16
N PRO A 74 -15.58 7.43 -6.34
CA PRO A 74 -16.88 7.30 -6.97
C PRO A 74 -17.89 6.59 -6.08
N HIS A 75 -19.15 6.98 -6.23
CA HIS A 75 -20.28 6.40 -5.53
C HIS A 75 -21.36 5.99 -6.54
N LEU A 76 -22.13 4.93 -6.26
CA LEU A 76 -23.17 4.44 -7.17
C LEU A 76 -24.21 5.52 -7.53
N SER A 77 -24.54 6.41 -6.59
CA SER A 77 -25.43 7.55 -6.84
C SER A 77 -24.87 8.58 -7.83
N ASP A 78 -23.58 8.51 -8.18
CA ASP A 78 -22.98 9.41 -9.17
C ASP A 78 -23.46 9.07 -10.60
N PHE A 79 -23.98 7.85 -10.82
CA PHE A 79 -24.43 7.38 -12.15
C PHE A 79 -25.69 6.50 -12.15
N ILE A 80 -26.28 6.23 -10.97
CA ILE A 80 -27.58 5.56 -10.82
C ILE A 80 -28.53 6.53 -10.12
N LEU A 81 -29.62 6.88 -10.79
CA LEU A 81 -30.65 7.77 -10.25
C LEU A 81 -31.54 7.04 -9.25
N ASP A 82 -32.06 7.77 -8.26
CA ASP A 82 -33.05 7.29 -7.28
C ASP A 82 -32.63 6.02 -6.51
N LEU A 83 -31.33 5.89 -6.23
CA LEU A 83 -30.78 4.74 -5.53
C LEU A 83 -31.31 4.69 -4.07
N PRO A 84 -31.98 3.61 -3.64
CA PRO A 84 -32.50 3.51 -2.28
C PRO A 84 -31.37 3.47 -1.25
N THR A 85 -31.67 3.98 -0.05
CA THR A 85 -30.77 3.95 1.10
C THR A 85 -31.43 3.23 2.26
N TYR A 86 -30.61 2.49 3.00
CA TYR A 86 -31.05 1.67 4.12
C TYR A 86 -30.25 2.02 5.37
N ARG A 87 -30.80 1.73 6.54
CA ARG A 87 -30.05 1.85 7.80
C ARG A 87 -28.97 0.79 7.83
N ASN A 88 -27.77 1.16 8.26
CA ASN A 88 -26.69 0.20 8.38
C ASN A 88 -27.04 -0.85 9.46
N PRO A 89 -27.02 -2.17 9.16
CA PRO A 89 -27.35 -3.21 10.13
C PRO A 89 -26.43 -3.24 11.35
N LEU A 90 -25.24 -2.63 11.25
CA LEU A 90 -24.34 -2.43 12.38
C LEU A 90 -24.97 -1.66 13.55
N GLN A 91 -26.02 -0.87 13.31
CA GLN A 91 -26.79 -0.20 14.36
C GLN A 91 -27.35 -1.17 15.41
N TYR A 92 -27.61 -2.41 14.98
CA TYR A 92 -28.21 -3.46 15.80
C TYR A 92 -27.21 -4.57 16.12
N ASN A 93 -25.94 -4.44 15.69
CA ASN A 93 -24.92 -5.45 15.90
C ASN A 93 -24.39 -5.36 17.35
N PRO A 94 -24.47 -6.45 18.15
CA PRO A 94 -24.05 -6.44 19.55
C PRO A 94 -22.59 -6.00 19.76
N CYS A 95 -21.69 -6.33 18.82
CA CYS A 95 -20.27 -5.97 18.91
C CYS A 95 -20.05 -4.46 18.78
N TYR A 96 -20.89 -3.78 18.00
CA TYR A 96 -20.81 -2.33 17.77
C TYR A 96 -21.64 -1.53 18.78
N ALA A 97 -22.68 -2.13 19.37
CA ALA A 97 -23.52 -1.51 20.39
C ALA A 97 -22.76 -1.10 21.66
N ALA A 98 -21.63 -1.75 21.97
CA ALA A 98 -20.79 -1.40 23.12
C ALA A 98 -19.94 -0.13 22.91
N VAL A 99 -19.85 0.38 21.68
CA VAL A 99 -18.96 1.50 21.32
C VAL A 99 -19.76 2.80 21.21
N LYS A 100 -19.30 3.88 21.87
CA LYS A 100 -20.01 5.18 21.89
C LYS A 100 -20.13 5.84 20.51
N GLN A 101 -19.10 5.72 19.67
CA GLN A 101 -19.08 6.29 18.33
C GLN A 101 -18.30 5.33 17.42
N TYR A 102 -19.01 4.66 16.52
CA TYR A 102 -18.42 3.68 15.60
C TYR A 102 -18.67 4.00 14.12
N PHE A 103 -19.67 4.83 13.80
CA PHE A 103 -19.84 5.35 12.45
C PHE A 103 -18.87 6.50 12.17
N VAL A 104 -18.30 6.50 10.96
CA VAL A 104 -17.56 7.64 10.44
C VAL A 104 -18.53 8.70 9.93
N ASN A 105 -18.14 9.97 9.98
CA ASN A 105 -18.93 11.02 9.35
C ASN A 105 -18.61 11.09 7.85
N ASP A 106 -19.59 11.52 7.07
CA ASP A 106 -19.41 11.70 5.62
C ASP A 106 -18.43 12.84 5.28
N ASP A 107 -18.10 13.72 6.23
CA ASP A 107 -17.10 14.77 6.04
C ASP A 107 -15.72 14.41 6.62
N ASP A 108 -15.56 13.22 7.24
CA ASP A 108 -14.27 12.79 7.76
C ASP A 108 -13.29 12.53 6.61
N SER A 109 -12.16 13.23 6.62
CA SER A 109 -11.07 13.02 5.67
C SER A 109 -9.72 12.78 6.34
N VAL A 110 -8.84 12.12 5.60
CA VAL A 110 -7.49 11.75 6.01
C VAL A 110 -6.51 12.50 5.12
N ALA A 111 -5.68 13.34 5.74
CA ALA A 111 -4.65 14.09 5.02
C ALA A 111 -3.60 13.14 4.44
N GLN A 112 -3.20 13.35 3.19
CA GLN A 112 -2.08 12.62 2.59
C GLN A 112 -0.74 13.03 3.23
N LYS A 113 -0.58 14.33 3.49
CA LYS A 113 0.63 14.90 4.11
C LYS A 113 0.26 15.59 5.42
N ILE A 114 0.78 15.06 6.52
CA ILE A 114 0.55 15.62 7.87
C ILE A 114 1.66 16.57 8.33
N VAL A 115 2.83 16.53 7.70
CA VAL A 115 3.93 17.47 7.96
C VAL A 115 3.89 18.56 6.90
N VAL A 116 3.44 19.75 7.29
CA VAL A 116 3.28 20.90 6.39
C VAL A 116 3.86 22.16 7.03
N HIS A 117 4.25 23.14 6.21
CA HIS A 117 4.63 24.46 6.73
C HIS A 117 3.38 25.23 7.15
N LYS A 118 3.54 26.14 8.12
CA LYS A 118 2.45 26.91 8.72
C LYS A 118 1.52 27.55 7.68
N ASP A 119 2.10 28.12 6.64
CA ASP A 119 1.38 28.91 5.62
C ASP A 119 1.24 28.16 4.29
N SER A 120 1.58 26.87 4.25
CA SER A 120 1.41 26.05 3.04
C SER A 120 -0.03 25.53 2.89
N THR A 121 -0.41 25.23 1.65
CA THR A 121 -1.70 24.62 1.33
C THR A 121 -1.87 23.29 2.05
N ARG A 122 -3.12 22.97 2.42
CA ARG A 122 -3.44 21.70 3.10
C ARG A 122 -3.30 20.49 2.17
N GLY A 123 -3.44 20.70 0.86
CA GLY A 123 -3.14 19.69 -0.14
C GLY A 123 -4.20 18.59 -0.20
N THR A 124 -3.78 17.40 -0.65
CA THR A 124 -4.66 16.28 -0.92
C THR A 124 -5.09 15.55 0.36
N HIS A 125 -6.38 15.25 0.44
CA HIS A 125 -7.03 14.44 1.44
C HIS A 125 -7.82 13.31 0.76
N PHE A 126 -8.04 12.23 1.50
CA PHE A 126 -8.85 11.09 1.09
C PHE A 126 -10.00 10.89 2.06
N ARG A 127 -11.10 10.32 1.59
CA ARG A 127 -12.25 10.00 2.45
C ARG A 127 -11.86 8.96 3.50
N ARG A 128 -12.20 9.20 4.76
CA ARG A 128 -11.94 8.23 5.84
C ARG A 128 -12.77 6.97 5.61
N ALA A 129 -12.12 5.81 5.70
CA ALA A 129 -12.78 4.53 5.60
C ALA A 129 -13.40 4.13 6.95
N GLY A 130 -14.51 3.40 6.87
CA GLY A 130 -15.26 2.93 8.04
C GLY A 130 -16.74 2.79 7.74
N PRO A 131 -17.53 2.25 8.68
CA PRO A 131 -18.96 2.10 8.49
C PRO A 131 -19.63 3.48 8.48
N GLY A 132 -20.44 3.74 7.46
CA GLY A 132 -21.36 4.88 7.42
C GLY A 132 -22.70 4.54 8.07
N GLN A 133 -23.50 5.55 8.42
CA GLN A 133 -24.82 5.34 9.05
C GLN A 133 -25.83 4.68 8.09
N ARG A 134 -25.65 4.89 6.79
CA ARG A 134 -26.49 4.38 5.71
C ARG A 134 -25.70 3.44 4.82
N VAL A 135 -26.42 2.47 4.23
CA VAL A 135 -25.92 1.54 3.22
C VAL A 135 -26.82 1.61 1.98
N TYR A 136 -26.29 1.18 0.84
CA TYR A 136 -26.97 1.17 -0.46
C TYR A 136 -27.21 -0.24 -0.99
N PHE A 137 -26.91 -1.23 -0.14
CA PHE A 137 -27.19 -2.63 -0.37
C PHE A 137 -27.93 -3.22 0.84
N GLU A 138 -29.05 -3.89 0.60
CA GLU A 138 -29.66 -4.78 1.60
C GLU A 138 -28.91 -6.11 1.68
N SER A 139 -28.82 -6.66 2.88
CA SER A 139 -28.08 -7.90 3.15
C SER A 139 -28.48 -9.07 2.24
N GLU A 140 -29.78 -9.18 1.95
CA GLU A 140 -30.38 -10.28 1.19
C GLU A 140 -30.20 -10.14 -0.33
N GLU A 141 -30.03 -8.91 -0.83
CA GLU A 141 -29.79 -8.67 -2.26
C GLU A 141 -28.32 -8.83 -2.63
N VAL A 142 -27.39 -8.76 -1.67
CA VAL A 142 -25.95 -8.84 -1.97
C VAL A 142 -25.59 -10.22 -2.48
N GLN A 143 -24.96 -10.24 -3.66
CA GLN A 143 -24.22 -11.36 -4.18
C GLN A 143 -22.78 -10.90 -4.46
N ALA A 144 -21.89 -11.28 -3.56
CA ALA A 144 -20.49 -10.86 -3.60
C ALA A 144 -19.62 -11.89 -4.31
N CYS A 145 -18.58 -11.43 -5.00
CA CYS A 145 -17.49 -12.28 -5.46
C CYS A 145 -16.13 -11.79 -4.96
N ILE A 146 -15.22 -12.73 -4.68
CA ILE A 146 -13.84 -12.48 -4.27
C ILE A 146 -12.92 -13.16 -5.28
N VAL A 147 -11.89 -12.45 -5.76
CA VAL A 147 -10.89 -13.01 -6.68
C VAL A 147 -9.48 -12.63 -6.24
N THR A 148 -8.54 -13.58 -6.33
CA THR A 148 -7.11 -13.33 -6.12
C THR A 148 -6.32 -13.47 -7.42
N CYS A 149 -5.53 -12.46 -7.77
CA CYS A 149 -4.75 -12.39 -9.01
C CYS A 149 -3.27 -12.09 -8.76
N GLY A 150 -2.41 -12.53 -9.69
CA GLY A 150 -0.97 -12.28 -9.67
C GLY A 150 -0.20 -13.24 -8.74
N GLY A 151 1.03 -12.86 -8.35
CA GLY A 151 1.87 -13.69 -7.50
C GLY A 151 1.42 -13.72 -6.03
N LEU A 152 1.80 -14.78 -5.30
CA LEU A 152 1.46 -14.98 -3.89
C LEU A 152 2.05 -13.89 -2.98
N CYS A 153 1.40 -13.71 -1.84
CA CYS A 153 1.71 -12.74 -0.79
C CYS A 153 1.18 -13.31 0.55
N PRO A 154 1.94 -13.23 1.65
CA PRO A 154 1.40 -13.56 2.97
C PRO A 154 0.15 -12.73 3.27
N GLY A 155 -0.85 -13.33 3.92
CA GLY A 155 -2.10 -12.67 4.28
C GLY A 155 -3.24 -12.74 3.25
N LEU A 156 -3.01 -13.26 2.05
CA LEU A 156 -4.06 -13.47 1.03
C LEU A 156 -5.29 -14.21 1.58
N ASN A 157 -5.08 -15.36 2.23
CA ASN A 157 -6.14 -16.12 2.88
C ASN A 157 -6.79 -15.36 4.04
N THR A 158 -6.04 -14.54 4.78
CA THR A 158 -6.58 -13.68 5.84
C THR A 158 -7.56 -12.67 5.25
N VAL A 159 -7.19 -11.97 4.17
CA VAL A 159 -8.10 -11.04 3.47
C VAL A 159 -9.37 -11.75 3.00
N ILE A 160 -9.26 -12.92 2.35
CA ILE A 160 -10.43 -13.69 1.91
C ILE A 160 -11.34 -14.02 3.10
N ARG A 161 -10.77 -14.53 4.20
CA ARG A 161 -11.50 -14.88 5.41
C ARG A 161 -12.24 -13.66 5.96
N GLU A 162 -11.55 -12.54 6.12
CA GLU A 162 -12.10 -11.34 6.75
C GLU A 162 -13.15 -10.64 5.89
N LEU A 163 -13.05 -10.74 4.55
CA LEU A 163 -14.13 -10.32 3.66
C LEU A 163 -15.40 -11.16 3.87
N VAL A 164 -15.27 -12.49 3.85
CA VAL A 164 -16.40 -13.41 4.03
C VAL A 164 -17.03 -13.25 5.42
N CYS A 165 -16.19 -13.22 6.47
CA CYS A 165 -16.65 -13.02 7.84
C CYS A 165 -17.26 -11.63 8.05
N GLY A 166 -16.68 -10.57 7.47
CA GLY A 166 -17.22 -9.21 7.56
C GLY A 166 -18.57 -9.11 6.88
N LEU A 167 -18.70 -9.58 5.64
CA LEU A 167 -19.96 -9.66 4.91
C LEU A 167 -21.04 -10.40 5.72
N TYR A 168 -20.69 -11.57 6.27
CA TYR A 168 -21.64 -12.41 6.98
C TYR A 168 -22.01 -11.88 8.36
N HIS A 169 -21.03 -11.65 9.24
CA HIS A 169 -21.27 -11.34 10.66
C HIS A 169 -21.65 -9.88 10.91
N MET A 170 -21.19 -8.95 10.07
CA MET A 170 -21.45 -7.53 10.25
C MET A 170 -22.67 -7.08 9.44
N TYR A 171 -22.85 -7.67 8.26
CA TYR A 171 -23.87 -7.24 7.31
C TYR A 171 -24.89 -8.31 6.96
N GLY A 172 -24.83 -9.53 7.49
CA GLY A 172 -25.84 -10.57 7.23
C GLY A 172 -25.82 -11.12 5.79
N VAL A 173 -24.78 -10.85 5.01
CA VAL A 173 -24.66 -11.30 3.62
C VAL A 173 -24.28 -12.79 3.60
N THR A 174 -25.07 -13.61 2.92
CA THR A 174 -24.89 -15.08 2.89
C THR A 174 -24.39 -15.60 1.54
N ARG A 175 -24.49 -14.81 0.47
CA ARG A 175 -24.15 -15.22 -0.90
C ARG A 175 -22.79 -14.66 -1.32
N VAL A 176 -21.72 -15.40 -1.00
CA VAL A 176 -20.34 -15.03 -1.37
C VAL A 176 -19.71 -16.12 -2.23
N LEU A 177 -19.17 -15.74 -3.38
CA LEU A 177 -18.49 -16.64 -4.32
C LEU A 177 -17.00 -16.33 -4.38
N GLY A 178 -16.16 -17.37 -4.37
CA GLY A 178 -14.75 -17.28 -4.75
C GLY A 178 -14.61 -17.54 -6.24
N ILE A 179 -13.93 -16.66 -6.97
CA ILE A 179 -13.58 -16.86 -8.38
C ILE A 179 -12.20 -17.54 -8.45
N GLU A 180 -12.15 -18.72 -9.07
CA GLU A 180 -10.92 -19.52 -9.06
C GLU A 180 -9.93 -19.12 -10.16
N GLY A 181 -8.64 -19.14 -9.84
CA GLY A 181 -7.58 -18.98 -10.84
C GLY A 181 -7.48 -17.58 -11.43
N GLY A 182 -7.77 -16.53 -10.66
CA GLY A 182 -7.66 -15.13 -11.07
C GLY A 182 -8.72 -14.71 -12.10
N TYR A 183 -8.41 -13.73 -12.96
CA TYR A 183 -9.40 -13.16 -13.89
C TYR A 183 -10.01 -14.16 -14.87
N ARG A 184 -9.28 -15.22 -15.23
CA ARG A 184 -9.79 -16.28 -16.11
C ARG A 184 -10.99 -17.01 -15.51
N GLY A 185 -11.08 -17.06 -14.18
CA GLY A 185 -12.16 -17.74 -13.47
C GLY A 185 -13.55 -17.19 -13.77
N PHE A 186 -13.66 -15.89 -14.09
CA PHE A 186 -14.95 -15.27 -14.42
C PHE A 186 -15.59 -15.96 -15.63
N TYR A 187 -14.86 -16.13 -16.73
CA TYR A 187 -15.39 -16.69 -17.97
C TYR A 187 -15.12 -18.20 -18.15
N ALA A 188 -14.21 -18.80 -17.38
CA ALA A 188 -14.13 -20.26 -17.24
C ALA A 188 -15.30 -20.83 -16.42
N ARG A 189 -16.06 -19.95 -15.76
CA ARG A 189 -17.17 -20.24 -14.85
C ARG A 189 -16.81 -21.07 -13.60
N ASN A 190 -15.53 -21.14 -13.24
CA ASN A 190 -15.03 -21.84 -12.05
C ASN A 190 -15.22 -20.97 -10.80
N THR A 191 -16.13 -21.38 -9.93
CA THR A 191 -16.43 -20.66 -8.68
C THR A 191 -16.72 -21.61 -7.53
N ILE A 192 -16.30 -21.22 -6.33
CA ILE A 192 -16.58 -21.96 -5.10
C ILE A 192 -17.44 -21.12 -4.14
N PRO A 193 -18.43 -21.70 -3.44
CA PRO A 193 -19.16 -20.99 -2.40
C PRO A 193 -18.28 -20.74 -1.17
N LEU A 194 -18.28 -19.50 -0.67
CA LEU A 194 -17.53 -19.11 0.52
C LEU A 194 -18.48 -18.83 1.68
N THR A 195 -18.22 -19.45 2.82
CA THR A 195 -18.99 -19.31 4.06
C THR A 195 -18.02 -19.15 5.23
N PRO A 196 -18.43 -18.56 6.37
CA PRO A 196 -17.57 -18.49 7.56
C PRO A 196 -16.98 -19.84 7.96
N LYS A 197 -17.75 -20.93 7.77
CA LYS A 197 -17.29 -22.30 8.01
C LYS A 197 -16.17 -22.72 7.05
N SER A 198 -16.33 -22.47 5.75
CA SER A 198 -15.32 -22.88 4.76
C SER A 198 -14.03 -22.06 4.85
N VAL A 199 -14.09 -20.81 5.34
CA VAL A 199 -12.89 -19.94 5.50
C VAL A 199 -12.31 -19.95 6.92
N ASN A 200 -12.85 -20.73 7.86
CA ASN A 200 -12.53 -20.58 9.28
C ASN A 200 -11.02 -20.62 9.59
N ASN A 201 -10.30 -21.56 8.98
CA ASN A 201 -8.88 -21.84 9.27
C ASN A 201 -7.89 -21.35 8.19
N ILE A 202 -8.36 -20.76 7.09
CA ILE A 202 -7.49 -20.53 5.93
C ILE A 202 -6.38 -19.50 6.21
N HIS A 203 -6.60 -18.58 7.16
CA HIS A 203 -5.62 -17.59 7.61
C HIS A 203 -4.34 -18.21 8.21
N LYS A 204 -4.40 -19.49 8.63
CA LYS A 204 -3.24 -20.24 9.16
C LYS A 204 -2.32 -20.79 8.07
N SER A 205 -2.75 -20.70 6.81
CA SER A 205 -2.00 -21.18 5.66
C SER A 205 -1.61 -20.02 4.76
N GLY A 206 -0.40 -20.06 4.21
CA GLY A 206 -0.02 -19.13 3.15
C GLY A 206 -0.69 -19.48 1.82
N GLY A 207 -0.36 -18.71 0.78
CA GLY A 207 -1.00 -18.83 -0.52
C GLY A 207 -2.45 -18.33 -0.55
N THR A 208 -3.27 -18.89 -1.44
CA THR A 208 -4.69 -18.54 -1.60
C THR A 208 -5.51 -19.80 -1.88
N ILE A 209 -6.63 -19.99 -1.17
CA ILE A 209 -7.58 -21.09 -1.43
C ILE A 209 -8.29 -20.98 -2.78
N LEU A 210 -8.29 -19.81 -3.41
CA LEU A 210 -8.95 -19.59 -4.71
C LEU A 210 -8.03 -19.94 -5.89
N GLY A 211 -6.77 -20.28 -5.61
CA GLY A 211 -5.73 -20.24 -6.63
C GLY A 211 -5.52 -18.81 -7.18
N THR A 212 -4.53 -18.65 -8.05
CA THR A 212 -4.24 -17.36 -8.67
C THR A 212 -3.64 -17.58 -10.06
N SER A 213 -3.72 -16.57 -10.92
CA SER A 213 -3.05 -16.57 -12.21
C SER A 213 -2.50 -15.20 -12.57
N ARG A 214 -1.56 -15.19 -13.52
CA ARG A 214 -1.11 -13.98 -14.22
C ARG A 214 -1.85 -13.87 -15.55
N GLY A 215 -2.18 -12.65 -15.95
CA GLY A 215 -2.87 -12.35 -17.21
C GLY A 215 -4.35 -12.74 -17.21
N GLY A 216 -4.90 -12.96 -18.41
CA GLY A 216 -6.26 -13.45 -18.58
C GLY A 216 -7.37 -12.41 -18.35
N HIS A 217 -7.03 -11.14 -18.24
CA HIS A 217 -7.98 -10.04 -18.13
C HIS A 217 -8.69 -9.82 -19.47
N ASP A 218 -10.02 -9.87 -19.45
CA ASP A 218 -10.88 -9.54 -20.58
C ASP A 218 -12.10 -8.81 -20.00
N THR A 219 -12.11 -7.48 -20.13
CA THR A 219 -13.07 -6.63 -19.41
C THR A 219 -14.51 -6.98 -19.77
N SER A 220 -14.82 -7.16 -21.05
CA SER A 220 -16.17 -7.49 -21.50
C SER A 220 -16.62 -8.82 -20.93
N LYS A 221 -15.82 -9.89 -21.07
CA LYS A 221 -16.20 -11.22 -20.53
C LYS A 221 -16.34 -11.24 -19.02
N ILE A 222 -15.51 -10.47 -18.31
CA ILE A 222 -15.59 -10.37 -16.84
C ILE A 222 -16.89 -9.67 -16.44
N VAL A 223 -17.23 -8.54 -17.07
CA VAL A 223 -18.46 -7.80 -16.75
C VAL A 223 -19.71 -8.58 -17.19
N ASP A 224 -19.65 -9.30 -18.31
CA ASP A 224 -20.71 -10.23 -18.73
C ASP A 224 -20.93 -11.31 -17.66
N SER A 225 -19.85 -11.93 -17.16
CA SER A 225 -19.98 -12.91 -16.07
C SER A 225 -20.49 -12.31 -14.76
N ILE A 226 -20.15 -11.06 -14.43
CA ILE A 226 -20.67 -10.36 -13.24
C ILE A 226 -22.18 -10.20 -13.38
N GLN A 227 -22.64 -9.74 -14.54
CA GLN A 227 -24.04 -9.51 -14.85
C GLN A 227 -24.83 -10.83 -14.92
N ASP A 228 -24.35 -11.84 -15.66
CA ASP A 228 -24.97 -13.17 -15.80
C ASP A 228 -25.22 -13.84 -14.45
N ARG A 229 -24.32 -13.63 -13.49
CA ARG A 229 -24.38 -14.24 -12.15
C ARG A 229 -25.15 -13.38 -11.15
N GLY A 230 -25.58 -12.17 -11.52
CA GLY A 230 -26.20 -11.22 -10.60
C GLY A 230 -25.25 -10.72 -9.50
N ILE A 231 -23.94 -10.72 -9.74
CA ILE A 231 -22.95 -10.23 -8.78
C ILE A 231 -23.07 -8.71 -8.70
N ASN A 232 -23.26 -8.19 -7.48
CA ASN A 232 -23.37 -6.74 -7.23
C ASN A 232 -22.28 -6.19 -6.30
N GLN A 233 -21.36 -7.05 -5.83
CA GLN A 233 -20.12 -6.63 -5.17
C GLN A 233 -18.94 -7.48 -5.64
N ALA A 234 -17.88 -6.85 -6.13
CA ALA A 234 -16.69 -7.51 -6.65
C ALA A 234 -15.45 -7.04 -5.88
N TYR A 235 -14.87 -7.95 -5.08
CA TYR A 235 -13.64 -7.74 -4.32
C TYR A 235 -12.45 -8.34 -5.07
N ILE A 236 -11.56 -7.47 -5.57
CA ILE A 236 -10.48 -7.84 -6.48
C ILE A 236 -9.14 -7.65 -5.76
N ILE A 237 -8.53 -8.77 -5.35
CA ILE A 237 -7.28 -8.79 -4.59
C ILE A 237 -6.11 -9.03 -5.55
N GLY A 238 -5.17 -8.09 -5.64
CA GLY A 238 -4.04 -8.26 -6.54
C GLY A 238 -3.11 -7.06 -6.64
N GLY A 239 -1.98 -7.24 -7.33
CA GLY A 239 -0.99 -6.19 -7.54
C GLY A 239 -1.43 -5.15 -8.58
N ASP A 240 -0.50 -4.30 -8.98
CA ASP A 240 -0.71 -3.18 -9.89
C ASP A 240 -1.47 -3.53 -11.20
N GLY A 241 -1.05 -4.58 -11.93
CA GLY A 241 -1.76 -5.04 -13.12
C GLY A 241 -3.21 -5.50 -12.84
N THR A 242 -3.47 -6.05 -11.65
CA THR A 242 -4.83 -6.37 -11.21
C THR A 242 -5.63 -5.11 -10.90
N GLN A 243 -5.04 -4.11 -10.25
CA GLN A 243 -5.75 -2.87 -9.93
C GLN A 243 -6.09 -2.06 -11.20
N ARG A 244 -5.22 -2.07 -12.22
CA ARG A 244 -5.57 -1.58 -13.56
C ARG A 244 -6.76 -2.33 -14.16
N GLY A 245 -6.79 -3.65 -14.05
CA GLY A 245 -7.93 -4.47 -14.46
C GLY A 245 -9.22 -4.12 -13.70
N ALA A 246 -9.13 -3.90 -12.39
CA ALA A 246 -10.27 -3.46 -11.56
C ALA A 246 -10.80 -2.09 -12.01
N SER A 247 -9.91 -1.16 -12.37
CA SER A 247 -10.29 0.14 -12.94
C SER A 247 -11.02 0.01 -14.28
N ALA A 248 -10.55 -0.86 -15.17
CA ALA A 248 -11.23 -1.14 -16.44
C ALA A 248 -12.61 -1.79 -16.23
N ILE A 249 -12.72 -2.75 -15.30
CA ILE A 249 -13.99 -3.38 -14.92
C ILE A 249 -14.97 -2.33 -14.37
N PHE A 250 -14.51 -1.44 -13.50
CA PHE A 250 -15.32 -0.34 -12.98
C PHE A 250 -15.80 0.60 -14.09
N GLY A 251 -14.92 1.00 -15.01
CA GLY A 251 -15.27 1.85 -16.15
C GLY A 251 -16.39 1.24 -17.01
N GLU A 252 -16.30 -0.07 -17.28
CA GLU A 252 -17.30 -0.79 -18.06
C GLU A 252 -18.63 -0.98 -17.28
N ILE A 253 -18.58 -1.28 -15.98
CA ILE A 253 -19.76 -1.32 -15.11
C ILE A 253 -20.50 0.02 -15.10
N ARG A 254 -19.75 1.12 -14.99
CA ARG A 254 -20.33 2.47 -15.04
C ARG A 254 -20.94 2.77 -16.41
N ARG A 255 -20.26 2.41 -17.50
CA ARG A 255 -20.76 2.58 -18.88
C ARG A 255 -22.08 1.84 -19.09
N ARG A 256 -22.24 0.66 -18.47
CA ARG A 256 -23.48 -0.15 -18.52
C ARG A 256 -24.53 0.26 -17.48
N GLY A 257 -24.23 1.19 -16.57
CA GLY A 257 -25.16 1.64 -15.53
C GLY A 257 -25.51 0.55 -14.50
N LEU A 258 -24.60 -0.40 -14.25
CA LEU A 258 -24.89 -1.54 -13.36
C LEU A 258 -24.70 -1.15 -11.89
N LYS A 259 -25.63 -1.58 -11.01
CA LYS A 259 -25.52 -1.46 -9.54
C LYS A 259 -24.49 -2.47 -9.00
N VAL A 260 -23.21 -2.25 -9.28
CA VAL A 260 -22.10 -3.12 -8.85
C VAL A 260 -20.99 -2.31 -8.18
N ALA A 261 -20.68 -2.66 -6.93
CA ALA A 261 -19.52 -2.11 -6.23
C ALA A 261 -18.24 -2.87 -6.64
N VAL A 262 -17.28 -2.18 -7.25
CA VAL A 262 -15.96 -2.72 -7.59
C VAL A 262 -14.95 -2.21 -6.57
N VAL A 263 -14.39 -3.12 -5.78
CA VAL A 263 -13.45 -2.80 -4.71
C VAL A 263 -12.13 -3.52 -4.95
N GLY A 264 -11.06 -2.76 -5.09
CA GLY A 264 -9.71 -3.31 -5.18
C GLY A 264 -9.05 -3.43 -3.81
N ILE A 265 -8.29 -4.51 -3.62
CA ILE A 265 -7.47 -4.73 -2.45
C ILE A 265 -6.03 -4.91 -2.92
N PRO A 266 -5.14 -3.93 -2.68
CA PRO A 266 -3.90 -3.84 -3.42
C PRO A 266 -2.85 -4.72 -2.73
N LYS A 267 -2.34 -5.70 -3.47
CA LYS A 267 -1.48 -6.78 -2.98
C LYS A 267 -0.09 -6.68 -3.59
N THR A 268 0.87 -6.25 -2.79
CA THR A 268 2.31 -6.30 -3.08
C THR A 268 3.06 -6.61 -1.80
N ILE A 269 4.13 -7.38 -1.87
CA ILE A 269 5.07 -7.45 -0.74
C ILE A 269 6.14 -6.38 -0.84
N ASP A 270 6.31 -5.74 -1.99
CA ASP A 270 7.43 -4.81 -2.24
C ASP A 270 7.20 -3.43 -1.59
N ASN A 271 6.03 -3.22 -0.99
CA ASN A 271 5.58 -1.97 -0.37
C ASN A 271 5.67 -0.74 -1.30
N ASP A 272 5.37 -0.95 -2.57
CA ASP A 272 5.54 0.01 -3.67
C ASP A 272 4.24 0.73 -4.09
N ILE A 273 3.14 0.54 -3.34
CA ILE A 273 1.85 1.18 -3.65
C ILE A 273 1.87 2.66 -3.21
N PRO A 274 1.56 3.61 -4.11
CA PRO A 274 1.45 5.02 -3.75
C PRO A 274 0.36 5.28 -2.72
N VAL A 275 0.43 6.43 -2.06
CA VAL A 275 -0.57 6.94 -1.09
C VAL A 275 -0.61 6.18 0.23
N ILE A 276 -0.58 4.84 0.19
CA ILE A 276 -0.68 4.03 1.40
C ILE A 276 0.66 3.95 2.14
N ASP A 277 0.61 3.88 3.46
CA ASP A 277 1.79 3.79 4.32
C ASP A 277 2.48 2.43 4.19
N LYS A 278 1.67 1.37 4.04
CA LYS A 278 2.13 -0.03 4.02
C LYS A 278 1.20 -0.94 3.23
N SER A 279 1.75 -1.92 2.51
CA SER A 279 1.01 -3.02 1.88
C SER A 279 1.01 -4.28 2.76
N PHE A 280 -0.07 -5.05 2.73
CA PHE A 280 -0.16 -6.26 3.56
C PHE A 280 0.80 -7.34 3.04
N GLY A 281 1.37 -8.10 3.97
CA GLY A 281 2.41 -9.11 3.70
C GLY A 281 3.83 -8.54 3.69
N PHE A 282 4.00 -7.22 3.77
CA PHE A 282 5.32 -6.58 3.83
C PHE A 282 6.07 -6.92 5.13
N ASP A 283 5.43 -6.80 6.29
CA ASP A 283 6.10 -7.07 7.57
C ASP A 283 6.51 -8.54 7.66
N THR A 284 5.63 -9.45 7.22
CA THR A 284 5.92 -10.89 7.15
C THR A 284 7.08 -11.14 6.19
N ALA A 285 7.13 -10.45 5.05
CA ALA A 285 8.21 -10.62 4.09
C ALA A 285 9.56 -10.14 4.64
N VAL A 286 9.57 -9.04 5.40
CA VAL A 286 10.76 -8.54 6.11
C VAL A 286 11.21 -9.56 7.17
N GLU A 287 10.29 -10.11 7.96
CA GLU A 287 10.60 -11.10 9.00
C GLU A 287 11.23 -12.38 8.41
N GLU A 288 10.66 -12.92 7.33
CA GLU A 288 11.22 -14.11 6.66
C GLU A 288 12.54 -13.79 5.93
N ALA A 289 12.71 -12.59 5.39
CA ALA A 289 13.98 -12.15 4.83
C ALA A 289 15.09 -12.11 5.90
N GLN A 290 14.77 -11.66 7.12
CA GLN A 290 15.72 -11.68 8.23
C GLN A 290 16.15 -13.10 8.59
N ARG A 291 15.25 -14.11 8.54
CA ARG A 291 15.65 -15.50 8.78
C ARG A 291 16.70 -15.99 7.78
N ALA A 292 16.57 -15.60 6.51
CA ALA A 292 17.56 -15.92 5.48
C ALA A 292 18.88 -15.17 5.69
N ILE A 293 18.82 -13.90 6.10
CA ILE A 293 20.01 -13.10 6.46
C ILE A 293 20.74 -13.73 7.64
N ASN A 294 20.05 -14.12 8.69
CA ASN A 294 20.66 -14.75 9.86
C ASN A 294 21.36 -16.06 9.49
N ALA A 295 20.76 -16.87 8.61
CA ALA A 295 21.40 -18.09 8.11
C ALA A 295 22.66 -17.78 7.29
N ALA A 296 22.62 -16.75 6.42
CA ALA A 296 23.79 -16.32 5.66
C ALA A 296 24.90 -15.78 6.56
N HIS A 297 24.55 -15.07 7.62
CA HIS A 297 25.49 -14.53 8.59
C HIS A 297 26.22 -15.65 9.35
N VAL A 298 25.47 -16.62 9.91
CA VAL A 298 26.05 -17.79 10.58
C VAL A 298 26.98 -18.57 9.66
N GLU A 299 26.58 -18.80 8.40
CA GLU A 299 27.43 -19.47 7.41
C GLU A 299 28.69 -18.67 7.07
N ALA A 300 28.59 -17.35 6.95
CA ALA A 300 29.72 -16.48 6.62
C ALA A 300 30.73 -16.39 7.79
N GLU A 301 30.25 -16.25 9.03
CA GLU A 301 31.11 -16.16 10.22
C GLU A 301 31.83 -17.49 10.54
N SER A 302 31.22 -18.62 10.16
CA SER A 302 31.75 -19.96 10.49
C SER A 302 32.97 -20.39 9.68
N VAL A 303 33.42 -19.59 8.70
CA VAL A 303 34.52 -19.95 7.78
C VAL A 303 35.43 -18.75 7.51
N GLU A 304 36.71 -19.01 7.26
CA GLU A 304 37.65 -17.95 6.87
C GLU A 304 37.25 -17.32 5.52
N ASN A 305 37.28 -15.99 5.47
CA ASN A 305 36.86 -15.19 4.31
C ASN A 305 35.47 -15.59 3.78
N GLY A 306 34.53 -15.82 4.71
CA GLY A 306 33.17 -16.22 4.40
C GLY A 306 32.34 -15.08 3.81
N VAL A 307 31.60 -15.36 2.74
CA VAL A 307 30.70 -14.39 2.10
C VAL A 307 29.29 -14.98 2.00
N GLY A 308 28.35 -14.39 2.73
CA GLY A 308 26.93 -14.74 2.68
C GLY A 308 26.18 -13.78 1.76
N ILE A 309 25.58 -14.28 0.68
CA ILE A 309 24.77 -13.47 -0.25
C ILE A 309 23.31 -13.87 -0.13
N VAL A 310 22.44 -12.90 0.13
CA VAL A 310 20.99 -13.11 0.19
C VAL A 310 20.31 -12.28 -0.89
N LYS A 311 19.70 -12.95 -1.87
CA LYS A 311 18.85 -12.27 -2.85
C LYS A 311 17.45 -12.08 -2.28
N LEU A 312 17.00 -10.84 -2.18
CA LEU A 312 15.65 -10.51 -1.73
C LEU A 312 14.77 -10.00 -2.87
N MET A 313 13.46 -10.02 -2.62
CA MET A 313 12.50 -9.41 -3.53
C MET A 313 12.65 -7.89 -3.56
N GLY A 314 12.27 -7.29 -4.68
CA GLY A 314 12.45 -5.88 -4.96
C GLY A 314 12.77 -5.63 -6.42
N ARG A 315 11.79 -5.87 -7.28
CA ARG A 315 11.93 -5.74 -8.74
C ARG A 315 12.25 -4.31 -9.18
N TYR A 316 11.49 -3.36 -8.63
CA TYR A 316 11.57 -1.94 -8.96
C TYR A 316 11.89 -1.06 -7.76
N SER A 317 11.74 -1.62 -6.55
CA SER A 317 11.96 -0.93 -5.29
C SER A 317 12.62 -1.81 -4.24
N GLY A 318 13.57 -1.25 -3.48
CA GLY A 318 14.36 -1.95 -2.49
C GLY A 318 13.82 -1.99 -1.06
N PHE A 319 12.51 -1.78 -0.83
CA PHE A 319 11.98 -1.63 0.53
C PHE A 319 12.21 -2.87 1.41
N ILE A 320 11.98 -4.09 0.91
CA ILE A 320 12.23 -5.32 1.68
C ILE A 320 13.71 -5.40 2.06
N ALA A 321 14.62 -5.24 1.08
CA ALA A 321 16.05 -5.26 1.33
C ALA A 321 16.49 -4.22 2.36
N MET A 322 15.99 -2.98 2.25
CA MET A 322 16.29 -1.89 3.18
C MET A 322 15.78 -2.20 4.60
N TYR A 323 14.53 -2.62 4.75
CA TYR A 323 13.94 -2.90 6.07
C TYR A 323 14.50 -4.16 6.70
N ALA A 324 14.75 -5.23 5.94
CA ALA A 324 15.36 -6.46 6.44
C ALA A 324 16.81 -6.21 6.90
N THR A 325 17.56 -5.40 6.17
CA THR A 325 18.91 -4.95 6.56
C THR A 325 18.88 -4.18 7.89
N LEU A 326 18.02 -3.17 7.98
CA LEU A 326 17.86 -2.37 9.21
C LEU A 326 17.38 -3.21 10.40
N GLY A 327 16.55 -4.22 10.14
CA GLY A 327 15.99 -5.10 11.15
C GLY A 327 16.99 -6.13 11.67
N SER A 328 17.79 -6.74 10.79
CA SER A 328 18.77 -7.78 11.18
C SER A 328 19.99 -7.17 11.87
N ARG A 329 20.57 -6.09 11.30
CA ARG A 329 21.87 -5.50 11.71
C ARG A 329 23.11 -6.37 11.44
N ASP A 330 22.96 -7.53 10.82
CA ASP A 330 24.07 -8.44 10.48
C ASP A 330 24.54 -8.27 9.02
N VAL A 331 24.04 -7.26 8.32
CA VAL A 331 24.29 -7.01 6.90
C VAL A 331 25.35 -5.93 6.76
N ASP A 332 26.45 -6.23 6.07
CA ASP A 332 27.52 -5.28 5.79
C ASP A 332 27.24 -4.45 4.53
N CYS A 333 26.50 -5.01 3.58
CA CYS A 333 26.16 -4.32 2.34
C CYS A 333 24.75 -4.64 1.87
N CYS A 334 24.00 -3.60 1.51
CA CYS A 334 22.66 -3.68 0.94
C CYS A 334 22.61 -2.95 -0.40
N LEU A 335 22.28 -3.69 -1.45
CA LEU A 335 22.15 -3.22 -2.83
C LEU A 335 20.69 -3.26 -3.27
N ILE A 336 20.19 -2.10 -3.74
CA ILE A 336 18.80 -1.91 -4.13
C ILE A 336 18.69 -1.33 -5.56
N PRO A 337 17.55 -1.49 -6.26
CA PRO A 337 17.39 -0.99 -7.63
C PRO A 337 17.57 0.53 -7.77
N GLU A 338 17.33 1.29 -6.69
CA GLU A 338 17.40 2.74 -6.69
C GLU A 338 18.82 3.30 -6.55
N THR A 339 19.78 2.50 -6.09
CA THR A 339 21.17 2.94 -5.91
C THR A 339 22.05 2.33 -7.01
N PRO A 340 22.63 3.14 -7.91
CA PRO A 340 23.64 2.62 -8.82
C PRO A 340 24.89 2.25 -8.03
N PHE A 341 25.62 1.26 -8.54
CA PHE A 341 26.91 0.83 -8.00
C PHE A 341 27.76 0.30 -9.16
N TYR A 342 29.05 0.09 -8.90
CA TYR A 342 29.96 -0.53 -9.85
C TYR A 342 30.87 -1.51 -9.09
N LEU A 343 31.39 -2.50 -9.80
CA LEU A 343 32.09 -3.63 -9.18
C LEU A 343 33.56 -3.30 -8.88
N GLU A 344 34.28 -2.76 -9.85
CA GLU A 344 35.74 -2.59 -9.83
C GLU A 344 36.20 -1.13 -9.81
N GLY A 345 37.39 -0.88 -9.28
CA GLY A 345 38.00 0.44 -9.21
C GLY A 345 37.81 1.16 -7.86
N PRO A 346 38.45 2.33 -7.67
CA PRO A 346 38.46 3.03 -6.39
C PRO A 346 37.07 3.44 -5.90
N GLY A 347 36.62 2.89 -4.77
CA GLY A 347 35.28 3.08 -4.19
C GLY A 347 34.23 2.07 -4.70
N GLY A 348 34.65 1.08 -5.47
CA GLY A 348 33.78 0.02 -6.01
C GLY A 348 33.42 -1.03 -4.96
N LEU A 349 32.43 -1.87 -5.30
CA LEU A 349 31.96 -2.92 -4.41
C LEU A 349 33.08 -3.88 -3.99
N PHE A 350 33.92 -4.34 -4.92
CA PHE A 350 34.95 -5.34 -4.61
C PHE A 350 36.06 -4.80 -3.70
N GLU A 351 36.43 -3.53 -3.82
CA GLU A 351 37.37 -2.91 -2.88
C GLU A 351 36.80 -2.87 -1.46
N TYR A 352 35.51 -2.51 -1.33
CA TYR A 352 34.83 -2.54 -0.03
C TYR A 352 34.75 -3.96 0.55
N MET A 353 34.45 -4.97 -0.29
CA MET A 353 34.46 -6.37 0.14
C MET A 353 35.84 -6.83 0.62
N GLU A 354 36.91 -6.51 -0.13
CA GLU A 354 38.29 -6.83 0.29
C GLU A 354 38.63 -6.23 1.66
N LYS A 355 38.17 -5.00 1.92
CA LYS A 355 38.34 -4.35 3.21
C LYS A 355 37.57 -5.08 4.31
N GLN A 356 36.29 -5.38 4.11
CA GLN A 356 35.47 -6.08 5.11
C GLN A 356 36.04 -7.46 5.45
N LEU A 357 36.47 -8.25 4.45
CA LEU A 357 37.06 -9.56 4.69
C LEU A 357 38.38 -9.47 5.48
N LYS A 358 39.23 -8.47 5.21
CA LYS A 358 40.47 -8.26 5.97
C LYS A 358 40.24 -7.80 7.41
N GLU A 359 39.22 -6.99 7.65
CA GLU A 359 38.93 -6.43 8.97
C GLU A 359 38.11 -7.38 9.84
N ASN A 360 37.12 -8.06 9.27
CA ASN A 360 36.11 -8.84 9.99
C ASN A 360 36.16 -10.34 9.72
N GLY A 361 36.93 -10.80 8.73
CA GLY A 361 37.03 -12.21 8.34
C GLY A 361 35.82 -12.77 7.58
N HIS A 362 34.72 -12.03 7.51
CA HIS A 362 33.49 -12.42 6.82
C HIS A 362 32.70 -11.19 6.32
N MET A 363 31.69 -11.42 5.47
CA MET A 363 30.80 -10.39 4.98
C MET A 363 29.42 -10.94 4.59
N VAL A 364 28.36 -10.20 4.89
CA VAL A 364 26.99 -10.45 4.46
C VAL A 364 26.52 -9.38 3.49
N LEU A 365 26.10 -9.80 2.30
CA LEU A 365 25.56 -8.97 1.24
C LEU A 365 24.08 -9.30 1.00
N VAL A 366 23.22 -8.29 1.16
CA VAL A 366 21.83 -8.33 0.72
C VAL A 366 21.70 -7.64 -0.64
N ILE A 367 21.07 -8.31 -1.59
CA ILE A 367 20.84 -7.76 -2.94
C ILE A 367 19.38 -7.95 -3.35
N ALA A 368 18.69 -6.85 -3.67
CA ALA A 368 17.35 -6.93 -4.24
C ALA A 368 17.42 -7.42 -5.71
N GLU A 369 16.44 -8.22 -6.15
CA GLU A 369 16.45 -8.81 -7.50
C GLU A 369 16.57 -7.79 -8.65
N GLY A 370 16.11 -6.55 -8.44
CA GLY A 370 16.20 -5.48 -9.43
C GLY A 370 17.49 -4.67 -9.41
N ALA A 371 18.39 -4.87 -8.43
CA ALA A 371 19.66 -4.16 -8.36
C ALA A 371 20.62 -4.64 -9.46
N GLY A 372 21.43 -3.73 -10.03
CA GLY A 372 22.50 -4.09 -10.98
C GLY A 372 22.06 -4.75 -12.29
N GLN A 373 20.78 -4.66 -12.66
CA GLN A 373 20.23 -5.28 -13.87
C GLN A 373 20.82 -4.66 -15.17
N ASP A 374 21.21 -3.39 -15.10
CA ASP A 374 22.00 -2.67 -16.10
C ASP A 374 23.39 -3.28 -16.30
N LEU A 375 24.14 -3.51 -15.21
CA LEU A 375 25.46 -4.14 -15.25
C LEU A 375 25.38 -5.58 -15.78
N LEU A 376 24.33 -6.30 -15.41
CA LEU A 376 24.11 -7.66 -15.87
C LEU A 376 23.80 -7.69 -17.37
N ALA A 377 22.94 -6.79 -17.86
CA ALA A 377 22.58 -6.68 -19.27
C ALA A 377 23.78 -6.33 -20.19
N GLU A 378 24.76 -5.56 -19.69
CA GLU A 378 26.01 -5.33 -20.42
C GLU A 378 26.89 -6.58 -20.52
N SER A 379 26.82 -7.45 -19.51
CA SER A 379 27.65 -8.67 -19.43
C SER A 379 27.06 -9.90 -20.14
N ILE A 380 25.75 -9.92 -20.40
CA ILE A 380 25.03 -11.05 -21.00
C ILE A 380 24.06 -10.52 -22.05
N HIS A 381 24.11 -11.04 -23.28
CA HIS A 381 23.06 -10.83 -24.29
C HIS A 381 21.73 -11.44 -23.78
N THR A 382 20.98 -10.67 -23.01
CA THR A 382 19.73 -11.12 -22.41
C THR A 382 18.60 -11.10 -23.44
N THR A 383 17.90 -12.23 -23.60
CA THR A 383 16.68 -12.31 -24.41
C THR A 383 15.54 -11.59 -23.68
N ASP A 384 14.77 -10.72 -24.36
CA ASP A 384 13.64 -9.98 -23.77
C ASP A 384 12.43 -10.90 -23.53
N GLN A 385 12.57 -11.85 -22.60
CA GLN A 385 11.49 -12.74 -22.21
C GLN A 385 10.52 -12.04 -21.26
N ARG A 386 9.21 -12.25 -21.48
CA ARG A 386 8.13 -11.66 -20.69
C ARG A 386 7.22 -12.74 -20.11
N ASP A 387 6.63 -12.46 -18.95
CA ASP A 387 5.60 -13.33 -18.36
C ASP A 387 4.24 -13.17 -19.06
N ALA A 388 3.27 -14.01 -18.70
CA ALA A 388 1.89 -13.97 -19.24
C ALA A 388 1.12 -12.67 -18.93
N SER A 389 1.64 -11.83 -18.03
CA SER A 389 1.13 -10.51 -17.71
C SER A 389 1.88 -9.39 -18.45
N GLY A 390 2.85 -9.72 -19.30
CA GLY A 390 3.66 -8.78 -20.08
C GLY A 390 4.85 -8.18 -19.31
N ASN A 391 5.16 -8.65 -18.10
CA ASN A 391 6.30 -8.14 -17.34
C ASN A 391 7.61 -8.79 -17.81
N LYS A 392 8.68 -8.00 -17.93
CA LYS A 392 10.03 -8.50 -18.21
C LYS A 392 10.50 -9.48 -17.12
N LEU A 393 11.09 -10.61 -17.54
CA LEU A 393 11.77 -11.54 -16.65
C LEU A 393 13.16 -11.01 -16.34
N LEU A 394 13.49 -10.89 -15.06
CA LEU A 394 14.81 -10.46 -14.62
C LEU A 394 15.74 -11.68 -14.50
N PRO A 395 16.95 -11.63 -15.07
CA PRO A 395 17.99 -12.61 -14.78
C PRO A 395 18.41 -12.57 -13.31
N ASP A 396 18.93 -13.69 -12.82
CA ASP A 396 19.32 -13.83 -11.42
C ASP A 396 20.62 -13.04 -11.12
N VAL A 397 20.44 -11.89 -10.48
CA VAL A 397 21.55 -11.02 -10.05
C VAL A 397 22.41 -11.67 -8.96
N GLY A 398 21.85 -12.53 -8.11
CA GLY A 398 22.58 -13.19 -7.03
C GLY A 398 23.59 -14.20 -7.58
N LEU A 399 23.20 -14.99 -8.58
CA LEU A 399 24.12 -15.89 -9.29
C LEU A 399 25.19 -15.11 -10.06
N TRP A 400 24.78 -14.05 -10.77
CA TRP A 400 25.69 -13.20 -11.53
C TRP A 400 26.78 -12.58 -10.64
N ILE A 401 26.38 -11.94 -9.54
CA ILE A 401 27.34 -11.28 -8.65
C ILE A 401 28.24 -12.29 -7.94
N SER A 402 27.71 -13.46 -7.59
CA SER A 402 28.50 -14.56 -7.02
C SER A 402 29.61 -15.02 -7.95
N GLN A 403 29.34 -15.12 -9.25
CA GLN A 403 30.36 -15.49 -10.24
C GLN A 403 31.43 -14.40 -10.36
N LYS A 404 31.01 -13.13 -10.48
CA LYS A 404 31.94 -11.99 -10.58
C LYS A 404 32.84 -11.87 -9.36
N MET A 405 32.32 -12.10 -8.15
CA MET A 405 33.12 -12.11 -6.92
C MET A 405 34.17 -13.24 -6.96
N LYS A 406 33.77 -14.47 -7.30
CA LYS A 406 34.73 -15.59 -7.40
C LYS A 406 35.85 -15.30 -8.39
N ASP A 407 35.52 -14.71 -9.54
CA ASP A 407 36.51 -14.35 -10.55
C ASP A 407 37.49 -13.28 -10.05
N HIS A 408 36.99 -12.24 -9.39
CA HIS A 408 37.81 -11.16 -8.81
C HIS A 408 38.77 -11.68 -7.73
N PHE A 409 38.26 -12.42 -6.74
CA PHE A 409 39.07 -12.90 -5.63
C PHE A 409 40.10 -13.98 -6.06
N LYS A 410 39.77 -14.77 -7.08
CA LYS A 410 40.73 -15.68 -7.74
C LYS A 410 41.91 -14.91 -8.36
N GLN A 411 41.67 -13.79 -9.03
CA GLN A 411 42.73 -12.95 -9.59
C GLN A 411 43.61 -12.31 -8.50
N LYS A 412 43.00 -11.95 -7.36
CA LYS A 412 43.70 -11.40 -6.18
C LYS A 412 44.43 -12.44 -5.34
N LYS A 413 44.31 -13.73 -5.67
CA LYS A 413 44.86 -14.86 -4.89
C LYS A 413 44.39 -14.87 -3.43
N MET A 414 43.15 -14.45 -3.20
CA MET A 414 42.48 -14.51 -1.90
C MET A 414 41.36 -15.53 -2.02
N GLU A 415 41.41 -16.59 -1.23
CA GLU A 415 40.37 -17.62 -1.22
C GLU A 415 39.16 -17.12 -0.42
N ILE A 416 37.96 -17.29 -0.98
CA ILE A 416 36.70 -16.92 -0.34
C ILE A 416 35.76 -18.11 -0.31
N THR A 417 34.99 -18.25 0.77
CA THR A 417 33.92 -19.24 0.87
C THR A 417 32.57 -18.56 0.71
N LEU A 418 31.95 -18.70 -0.47
CA LEU A 418 30.72 -18.00 -0.82
C LEU A 418 29.49 -18.90 -0.69
N LYS A 419 28.48 -18.45 0.05
CA LYS A 419 27.15 -19.05 0.15
C LYS A 419 26.10 -18.10 -0.42
N TYR A 420 25.27 -18.62 -1.33
CA TYR A 420 24.18 -17.88 -1.94
C TYR A 420 22.83 -18.44 -1.49
N ILE A 421 21.95 -17.57 -1.00
CA ILE A 421 20.62 -17.91 -0.50
C ILE A 421 19.57 -17.13 -1.29
N ASP A 422 18.63 -17.87 -1.88
CA ASP A 422 17.42 -17.31 -2.48
C ASP A 422 16.16 -17.78 -1.73
N PRO A 423 15.67 -17.01 -0.74
CA PRO A 423 14.47 -17.33 0.03
C PRO A 423 13.16 -16.90 -0.66
N THR A 424 13.18 -16.50 -1.95
CA THR A 424 12.03 -15.84 -2.62
C THR A 424 10.70 -16.56 -2.42
N TYR A 425 10.66 -17.88 -2.57
CA TYR A 425 9.40 -18.63 -2.40
C TYR A 425 9.03 -18.88 -0.94
N MET A 426 10.03 -19.02 -0.06
CA MET A 426 9.82 -19.15 1.39
C MET A 426 9.17 -17.88 1.94
N ILE A 427 9.61 -16.70 1.50
CA ILE A 427 9.05 -15.40 1.89
C ILE A 427 7.58 -15.26 1.48
N ARG A 428 7.20 -15.72 0.29
CA ARG A 428 5.85 -15.45 -0.28
C ARG A 428 4.79 -16.46 0.12
N ALA A 429 5.21 -17.68 0.46
CA ALA A 429 4.32 -18.82 0.64
C ALA A 429 3.92 -19.06 2.11
N VAL A 430 4.49 -18.30 3.05
CA VAL A 430 4.15 -18.40 4.48
C VAL A 430 2.80 -17.76 4.82
N PRO A 431 2.16 -18.16 5.92
CA PRO A 431 1.04 -17.41 6.50
C PRO A 431 1.49 -16.01 6.93
N GLY A 432 0.54 -15.06 7.00
CA GLY A 432 0.83 -13.72 7.51
C GLY A 432 1.13 -13.74 9.02
N ASN A 433 2.08 -12.91 9.46
CA ASN A 433 2.37 -12.71 10.88
C ASN A 433 1.26 -11.91 11.58
N ALA A 434 1.39 -11.69 12.90
CA ALA A 434 0.36 -11.02 13.69
C ALA A 434 0.06 -9.59 13.21
N SER A 435 1.09 -8.82 12.86
CA SER A 435 0.96 -7.44 12.37
C SER A 435 0.19 -7.40 11.04
N ASP A 436 0.60 -8.23 10.08
CA ASP A 436 -0.06 -8.32 8.79
C ASP A 436 -1.47 -8.88 8.88
N ASN A 437 -1.75 -9.81 9.81
CA ASN A 437 -3.10 -10.33 10.00
C ASN A 437 -4.04 -9.24 10.53
N VAL A 438 -3.61 -8.43 11.51
CA VAL A 438 -4.40 -7.28 11.97
C VAL A 438 -4.65 -6.31 10.82
N TYR A 439 -3.63 -6.03 10.02
CA TYR A 439 -3.80 -5.15 8.87
C TYR A 439 -4.78 -5.74 7.84
N CYS A 440 -4.66 -7.02 7.47
CA CYS A 440 -5.58 -7.70 6.56
C CYS A 440 -7.03 -7.63 7.06
N THR A 441 -7.26 -7.78 8.36
CA THR A 441 -8.59 -7.63 8.98
C THR A 441 -9.15 -6.23 8.77
N LEU A 442 -8.39 -5.19 9.13
CA LEU A 442 -8.83 -3.80 8.99
C LEU A 442 -9.07 -3.41 7.53
N LEU A 443 -8.22 -3.89 6.64
CA LEU A 443 -8.30 -3.70 5.20
C LEU A 443 -9.58 -4.31 4.63
N ALA A 444 -9.85 -5.59 4.93
CA ALA A 444 -11.03 -6.29 4.47
C ALA A 444 -12.32 -5.68 5.05
N GLN A 445 -12.37 -5.38 6.34
CA GLN A 445 -13.54 -4.75 6.95
C GLN A 445 -13.83 -3.39 6.33
N SER A 446 -12.79 -2.57 6.11
CA SER A 446 -12.95 -1.26 5.46
C SER A 446 -13.44 -1.41 4.02
N ALA A 447 -12.96 -2.40 3.26
CA ALA A 447 -13.47 -2.71 1.93
C ALA A 447 -14.95 -3.08 1.94
N VAL A 448 -15.38 -3.93 2.90
CA VAL A 448 -16.80 -4.30 3.07
C VAL A 448 -17.64 -3.07 3.42
N HIS A 449 -17.19 -2.24 4.36
CA HIS A 449 -17.88 -1.02 4.73
C HIS A 449 -18.11 -0.09 3.54
N GLY A 450 -17.07 0.12 2.72
CA GLY A 450 -17.16 0.98 1.54
C GLY A 450 -18.11 0.44 0.49
N ALA A 451 -18.04 -0.87 0.20
CA ALA A 451 -18.94 -1.53 -0.74
C ALA A 451 -20.41 -1.43 -0.30
N MET A 452 -20.70 -1.79 0.95
CA MET A 452 -22.05 -1.70 1.52
C MET A 452 -22.57 -0.25 1.52
N ALA A 453 -21.69 0.71 1.75
CA ALA A 453 -21.99 2.14 1.70
C ALA A 453 -22.07 2.71 0.27
N GLY A 454 -22.06 1.88 -0.78
CA GLY A 454 -22.30 2.31 -2.16
C GLY A 454 -21.09 2.94 -2.86
N TYR A 455 -19.92 2.97 -2.22
CA TYR A 455 -18.68 3.38 -2.87
C TYR A 455 -18.23 2.30 -3.86
N THR A 456 -17.62 2.72 -4.97
CA THR A 456 -17.18 1.84 -6.06
C THR A 456 -15.99 2.46 -6.79
N GLY A 457 -15.20 1.67 -7.50
CA GLY A 457 -14.03 2.18 -8.22
C GLY A 457 -12.89 2.64 -7.30
N PHE A 458 -12.77 2.01 -6.13
CA PHE A 458 -11.82 2.40 -5.09
C PHE A 458 -10.98 1.24 -4.57
N THR A 459 -9.85 1.60 -3.98
CA THR A 459 -9.04 0.75 -3.12
C THR A 459 -9.06 1.29 -1.70
N VAL A 460 -8.66 0.47 -0.73
CA VAL A 460 -8.54 0.89 0.67
C VAL A 460 -7.11 0.67 1.18
N GLY A 461 -6.68 1.49 2.13
CA GLY A 461 -5.37 1.34 2.76
C GLY A 461 -5.10 2.41 3.82
N PRO A 462 -4.06 2.22 4.65
CA PRO A 462 -3.67 3.17 5.68
C PRO A 462 -2.97 4.38 5.04
N VAL A 463 -3.42 5.57 5.38
CA VAL A 463 -2.79 6.86 5.05
C VAL A 463 -2.57 7.56 6.38
N ASN A 464 -1.31 7.79 6.76
CA ASN A 464 -0.93 8.31 8.07
C ASN A 464 -1.64 7.57 9.24
N ASN A 465 -1.58 6.24 9.25
CA ASN A 465 -2.20 5.33 10.22
C ASN A 465 -3.74 5.34 10.27
N ARG A 466 -4.42 6.00 9.32
CA ARG A 466 -5.89 5.98 9.20
C ARG A 466 -6.29 5.33 7.89
N HIS A 467 -7.23 4.39 7.92
CA HIS A 467 -7.73 3.79 6.69
C HIS A 467 -8.55 4.81 5.91
N ALA A 468 -8.30 4.89 4.61
CA ALA A 468 -8.98 5.80 3.70
C ALA A 468 -9.41 5.06 2.42
N TYR A 469 -10.50 5.53 1.81
CA TYR A 469 -10.88 5.11 0.47
C TYR A 469 -10.08 5.96 -0.53
N ILE A 470 -9.43 5.27 -1.48
CA ILE A 470 -8.49 5.86 -2.42
C ILE A 470 -8.97 5.50 -3.84
N PRO A 471 -9.13 6.46 -4.76
CA PRO A 471 -9.48 6.15 -6.15
C PRO A 471 -8.42 5.28 -6.84
N PHE A 472 -8.82 4.41 -7.77
CA PHE A 472 -7.87 3.54 -8.46
C PHE A 472 -6.73 4.30 -9.15
N TYR A 473 -7.01 5.43 -9.78
CA TYR A 473 -5.98 6.19 -10.51
C TYR A 473 -4.83 6.62 -9.58
N CYS A 474 -5.10 6.92 -8.31
CA CYS A 474 -4.06 7.36 -7.36
C CYS A 474 -3.00 6.28 -7.10
N ILE A 475 -3.36 5.00 -7.20
CA ILE A 475 -2.46 3.87 -6.93
C ILE A 475 -1.90 3.21 -8.19
N THR A 476 -2.48 3.43 -9.36
CA THR A 476 -2.02 2.84 -10.64
C THR A 476 -1.13 3.77 -11.46
N GLU A 477 -1.09 5.06 -11.15
CA GLU A 477 -0.33 6.07 -11.94
C GLU A 477 1.19 5.98 -11.72
N LYS A 478 1.65 5.56 -10.55
CA LYS A 478 3.08 5.50 -10.19
C LYS A 478 3.37 4.38 -9.22
N GLN A 479 4.65 4.13 -8.95
CA GLN A 479 5.10 3.23 -7.89
C GLN A 479 6.00 4.00 -6.91
N ASN A 480 5.90 3.67 -5.64
CA ASN A 480 6.81 4.17 -4.63
C ASN A 480 8.17 3.51 -4.79
N LYS A 481 9.23 4.29 -4.56
CA LYS A 481 10.62 3.84 -4.55
C LYS A 481 11.30 4.30 -3.27
N VAL A 482 12.34 3.59 -2.86
CA VAL A 482 13.22 4.03 -1.79
C VAL A 482 13.83 5.37 -2.18
N VAL A 483 13.64 6.36 -1.31
CA VAL A 483 14.18 7.69 -1.52
C VAL A 483 15.60 7.74 -0.96
N ILE A 484 16.60 7.50 -1.81
CA ILE A 484 18.02 7.40 -1.40
C ILE A 484 18.62 8.69 -0.80
N THR A 485 17.92 9.82 -0.89
CA THR A 485 18.35 11.08 -0.26
C THR A 485 17.66 11.34 1.07
N ASP A 486 16.75 10.47 1.52
CA ASP A 486 16.00 10.64 2.74
C ASP A 486 16.71 10.01 3.95
N ARG A 487 16.31 10.43 5.15
CA ARG A 487 16.86 9.99 6.43
C ARG A 487 16.79 8.49 6.63
N MET A 488 15.80 7.80 6.06
CA MET A 488 15.69 6.33 6.15
C MET A 488 16.86 5.63 5.47
N TRP A 489 17.21 6.02 4.25
CA TRP A 489 18.37 5.45 3.56
C TRP A 489 19.69 5.82 4.26
N ALA A 490 19.81 7.07 4.72
CA ALA A 490 20.98 7.50 5.50
C ALA A 490 21.17 6.66 6.78
N ARG A 491 20.08 6.30 7.48
CA ARG A 491 20.13 5.40 8.63
C ARG A 491 20.63 4.01 8.27
N LEU A 492 20.23 3.48 7.11
CA LEU A 492 20.75 2.19 6.63
C LEU A 492 22.26 2.27 6.39
N LEU A 493 22.73 3.29 5.67
CA LEU A 493 24.17 3.47 5.41
C LEU A 493 24.96 3.62 6.72
N SER A 494 24.44 4.37 7.68
CA SER A 494 25.07 4.50 9.01
C SER A 494 25.02 3.21 9.84
N SER A 495 24.00 2.37 9.67
CA SER A 495 23.88 1.11 10.41
C SER A 495 24.82 0.02 9.87
N THR A 496 25.05 0.01 8.56
CA THR A 496 25.91 -0.97 7.86
C THR A 496 27.36 -0.48 7.76
N ASN A 497 27.61 0.81 7.95
CA ASN A 497 28.86 1.49 7.61
C ASN A 497 29.28 1.32 6.13
N GLN A 498 28.34 0.92 5.25
CA GLN A 498 28.64 0.78 3.83
C GLN A 498 28.83 2.17 3.18
N PRO A 499 29.81 2.31 2.26
CA PRO A 499 29.95 3.55 1.50
C PRO A 499 28.80 3.71 0.50
N SER A 500 28.65 4.92 -0.02
CA SER A 500 27.88 5.14 -1.24
C SER A 500 28.73 4.69 -2.43
N PHE A 501 28.30 3.64 -3.13
CA PHE A 501 28.95 3.16 -4.37
C PHE A 501 28.62 4.03 -5.61
N VAL A 502 27.97 5.17 -5.39
CA VAL A 502 27.73 6.16 -6.43
C VAL A 502 28.97 7.04 -6.60
N CYS A 503 29.44 7.20 -7.84
CA CYS A 503 30.51 8.14 -8.18
C CYS A 503 30.21 9.56 -7.64
N PRO A 504 31.15 10.26 -6.96
CA PRO A 504 30.92 11.55 -6.31
C PRO A 504 30.30 12.63 -7.24
N GLU A 505 30.65 12.62 -8.52
CA GLU A 505 30.14 13.51 -9.55
C GLU A 505 28.62 13.29 -9.76
N ARG A 506 28.18 12.04 -9.77
CA ARG A 506 26.77 11.67 -9.97
C ARG A 506 25.92 11.97 -8.73
N VAL A 507 26.50 11.90 -7.53
CA VAL A 507 25.83 12.33 -6.28
C VAL A 507 25.52 13.83 -6.32
N LYS A 508 26.41 14.67 -6.86
CA LYS A 508 26.16 16.11 -7.05
C LYS A 508 25.02 16.36 -8.02
N GLU A 509 24.91 15.59 -9.09
CA GLU A 509 23.79 15.68 -10.04
C GLU A 509 22.45 15.26 -9.41
N LEU A 510 22.41 14.15 -8.67
CA LEU A 510 21.19 13.67 -8.00
C LEU A 510 20.67 14.65 -6.94
N LYS A 511 21.57 15.37 -6.25
CA LYS A 511 21.20 16.44 -5.31
C LYS A 511 20.61 17.66 -6.03
N ARG A 512 21.06 17.99 -7.25
CA ARG A 512 20.54 19.11 -8.05
C ARG A 512 19.12 18.86 -8.58
N VAL A 513 18.73 17.60 -8.80
CA VAL A 513 17.39 17.24 -9.32
C VAL A 513 16.29 17.41 -8.26
N LYS A 514 16.64 17.70 -6.99
CA LYS A 514 15.71 17.68 -5.86
C LYS A 514 15.45 19.00 -5.16
N GLU A 515 16.00 20.11 -5.60
CA GLU A 515 15.37 21.38 -5.25
C GLU A 515 14.10 21.51 -6.10
N PRO A 516 12.90 21.47 -5.50
CA PRO A 516 11.79 22.10 -6.19
C PRO A 516 12.25 23.55 -6.32
N ARG A 517 12.37 24.04 -7.57
CA ARG A 517 12.31 25.49 -7.77
C ARG A 517 11.09 25.95 -6.97
N PRO A 518 11.19 27.00 -6.14
CA PRO A 518 9.99 27.57 -5.53
C PRO A 518 9.03 27.76 -6.68
N THR A 519 7.88 27.11 -6.59
CA THR A 519 6.90 27.08 -7.67
C THR A 519 6.62 28.54 -8.01
N GLN A 520 7.16 29.03 -9.12
CA GLN A 520 6.48 30.02 -9.93
C GLN A 520 5.24 29.30 -10.42
N LEU A 521 4.26 29.19 -9.52
CA LEU A 521 2.87 29.05 -9.87
C LEU A 521 2.63 30.16 -10.86
N VAL A 522 2.49 29.77 -12.12
CA VAL A 522 1.78 30.45 -13.20
C VAL A 522 1.07 31.74 -12.71
N ILE A 523 1.83 32.83 -12.56
CA ILE A 523 1.33 34.20 -12.62
C ILE A 523 1.36 34.57 -14.11
N SER A 524 0.69 33.78 -14.94
CA SER A 524 0.45 34.12 -16.34
C SER A 524 -1.01 33.97 -16.76
N SER A 525 -1.91 33.55 -15.85
CA SER A 525 -3.35 33.54 -16.11
C SER A 525 -4.17 34.52 -15.24
N LEU A 526 -3.56 35.19 -14.24
CA LEU A 526 -4.22 36.24 -13.46
C LEU A 526 -3.80 37.66 -13.86
N THR A 527 -2.65 37.84 -14.51
CA THR A 527 -2.22 39.13 -15.05
C THR A 527 -3.01 39.54 -16.29
N ASN A 528 -3.51 38.58 -17.07
CA ASN A 528 -4.32 38.86 -18.26
C ASN A 528 -5.79 39.17 -17.92
N LEU A 529 -6.32 38.71 -16.78
CA LEU A 529 -7.69 39.04 -16.38
C LEU A 529 -7.81 40.45 -15.78
N CYS A 530 -6.74 40.97 -15.15
CA CYS A 530 -6.73 42.35 -14.66
C CYS A 530 -6.49 43.39 -15.77
N TYR A 531 -5.90 43.00 -16.91
CA TYR A 531 -5.76 43.86 -18.09
C TYR A 531 -7.07 44.01 -18.86
N GLU A 532 -7.94 43.00 -18.87
CA GLU A 532 -9.25 43.05 -19.56
C GLU A 532 -10.34 43.81 -18.82
N TYR A 533 -10.19 44.08 -17.51
CA TYR A 533 -11.23 44.72 -16.69
C TYR A 533 -10.86 46.05 -16.04
N GLY A 534 -9.71 46.65 -16.38
CA GLY A 534 -9.45 48.08 -16.12
C GLY A 534 -9.50 48.54 -14.65
N LEU A 535 -9.11 47.68 -13.69
CA LEU A 535 -9.10 48.03 -12.27
C LEU A 535 -7.67 48.03 -11.72
N MET A 536 -7.03 49.20 -11.70
CA MET A 536 -5.99 49.51 -10.71
C MET A 536 -6.38 50.77 -9.92
N PRO A 537 -6.19 50.78 -8.60
CA PRO A 537 -6.20 52.01 -7.81
C PRO A 537 -4.88 52.77 -8.00
N ASP A 538 -4.98 54.09 -8.00
CA ASP A 538 -3.87 55.04 -8.12
C ASP A 538 -2.72 54.75 -7.16
N LYS A 539 -1.50 54.84 -7.68
CA LYS A 539 -0.28 54.92 -6.88
C LYS A 539 -0.13 56.34 -6.36
N THR A 540 -0.28 56.53 -5.06
CA THR A 540 0.35 57.63 -4.32
C THR A 540 1.34 57.07 -3.31
N GLU A 541 2.43 57.83 -3.16
CA GLU A 541 3.73 57.57 -2.52
C GLU A 541 3.79 56.73 -1.23
#